data_AF-A0A3D0ZIY2-F1
#
_entry.id   AF-A0A3D0ZIY2-F1
#
_cell.length_a   1.000
_cell.length_b   1.000
_cell.length_c   1.000
_cell.angle_alpha   90.00
_cell.angle_beta   90.00
_cell.angle_gamma   90.00
#
_symmetry.space_group_name_H-M   'P 1'
#
loop_
_entity.id
_entity.type
_entity.pdbx_description
1 polymer ?
#
loop_
_entity_poly.entity_id
_entity_poly.type
_entity_poly.pdbx_seq_one_letter_code
_entity_poly.pdbx_strand_id
1 'polypeptide(L)'
;MPATFFRSSRGSAPPGRQVRRPLPPVRARGRRGRRLFSWLGRNRRLAIALLLCLAAGITVHQLTPAPADTVSVLAAARDLPAGTALSATDLTPMKIPPRMLTAGSLAETSEAAGKQLAAPLRKGQLLTDSQLLGPGLLTGTPPGSAAVPLRMADP
;
A
#
# COMPACT_ATOMS: atom_id res chain seq x y z
N MET A 1 108.47 39.75 3.99
CA MET A 1 107.15 39.18 4.36
C MET A 1 106.68 38.31 3.19
N PRO A 2 106.36 37.03 3.42
CA PRO A 2 106.49 35.95 2.44
C PRO A 2 105.19 35.60 1.70
N ALA A 3 105.38 34.95 0.55
CA ALA A 3 104.41 34.09 -0.09
C ALA A 3 104.38 32.72 0.60
N THR A 4 103.22 32.08 0.70
CA THR A 4 103.15 30.61 0.80
C THR A 4 101.80 30.09 0.29
N PHE A 5 101.95 29.11 -0.59
CA PHE A 5 100.95 28.19 -1.12
C PHE A 5 100.14 27.49 -0.04
N PHE A 6 98.87 27.17 -0.32
CA PHE A 6 98.43 25.78 -0.24
C PHE A 6 97.20 25.48 -1.12
N ARG A 7 97.26 24.30 -1.70
CA ARG A 7 96.42 23.70 -2.75
C ARG A 7 95.34 22.82 -2.10
N SER A 8 94.31 22.45 -2.90
CA SER A 8 93.32 21.37 -2.69
C SER A 8 92.15 21.76 -1.75
N SER A 9 90.87 21.55 -2.08
CA SER A 9 90.29 20.31 -2.63
C SER A 9 88.94 20.50 -3.34
N ARG A 10 88.77 19.71 -4.41
CA ARG A 10 87.59 18.94 -4.85
C ARG A 10 86.21 19.28 -4.25
N GLY A 11 85.23 19.46 -5.14
CA GLY A 11 83.82 19.22 -4.82
C GLY A 11 82.82 20.01 -5.65
N SER A 12 82.88 19.97 -6.99
CA SER A 12 81.79 20.46 -7.82
C SER A 12 80.62 19.48 -7.77
N ALA A 13 79.62 19.75 -6.94
CA ALA A 13 78.33 19.08 -6.97
C ALA A 13 77.55 19.54 -8.22
N PRO A 14 76.99 18.64 -9.04
CA PRO A 14 76.15 19.02 -10.16
C PRO A 14 74.78 19.51 -9.66
N PRO A 15 74.07 20.37 -10.41
CA PRO A 15 72.75 20.83 -10.02
C PRO A 15 71.77 19.65 -10.00
N GLY A 16 71.12 19.46 -8.86
CA GLY A 16 70.05 18.48 -8.68
C GLY A 16 68.95 18.73 -9.69
N ARG A 17 68.92 17.89 -10.73
CA ARG A 17 67.83 17.80 -11.70
C ARG A 17 66.59 17.33 -10.95
N GLN A 18 65.74 18.25 -10.53
CA GLN A 18 64.42 17.92 -10.00
C GLN A 18 63.61 17.25 -11.11
N VAL A 19 63.66 15.92 -11.12
CA VAL A 19 62.79 15.09 -11.95
C VAL A 19 61.37 15.28 -11.42
N ARG A 20 60.66 16.24 -12.01
CA ARG A 20 59.22 16.42 -11.84
C ARG A 20 58.54 15.11 -12.23
N ARG A 21 58.25 14.26 -11.25
CA ARG A 21 57.42 13.08 -11.44
C ARG A 21 56.02 13.55 -11.84
N PRO A 22 55.51 13.20 -13.04
CA PRO A 22 54.15 13.54 -13.40
C PRO A 22 53.19 12.76 -12.49
N LEU A 23 52.33 13.49 -11.78
CA LEU A 23 51.23 12.92 -11.01
C LEU A 23 50.32 12.13 -11.97
N PRO A 24 49.82 10.94 -11.58
CA PRO A 24 48.92 10.18 -12.42
C PRO A 24 47.62 10.96 -12.65
N PRO A 25 47.05 10.95 -13.87
CA PRO A 25 45.80 11.62 -14.14
C PRO A 25 44.68 10.96 -13.32
N VAL A 26 44.05 11.74 -12.45
CA VAL A 26 42.81 11.38 -11.78
C VAL A 26 41.79 11.02 -12.86
N ARG A 27 41.46 9.73 -12.96
CA ARG A 27 40.49 9.21 -13.93
C ARG A 27 39.19 10.01 -13.81
N ALA A 28 38.86 10.75 -14.87
CA ALA A 28 37.61 11.47 -14.99
C ALA A 28 36.43 10.48 -15.05
N ARG A 29 35.96 10.06 -13.88
CA ARG A 29 34.66 9.42 -13.71
C ARG A 29 33.59 10.41 -14.19
N GLY A 30 32.78 9.99 -15.18
CA GLY A 30 31.48 10.62 -15.45
C GLY A 30 31.39 11.68 -16.56
N ARG A 31 32.02 11.47 -17.73
CA ARG A 31 31.73 12.32 -18.92
C ARG A 31 30.35 12.05 -19.57
N ARG A 32 29.64 10.98 -19.18
CA ARG A 32 28.34 10.62 -19.77
C ARG A 32 27.18 11.48 -19.24
N GLY A 33 27.24 11.94 -17.99
CA GLY A 33 26.21 12.82 -17.41
C GLY A 33 26.21 14.22 -18.04
N ARG A 34 27.40 14.81 -18.27
CA ARG A 34 27.51 16.21 -18.70
C ARG A 34 26.91 16.50 -20.08
N ARG A 35 26.88 15.53 -21.00
CA ARG A 35 26.25 15.70 -22.32
C ARG A 35 24.72 15.66 -22.24
N LEU A 36 24.15 14.78 -21.38
CA LEU A 36 22.72 14.80 -21.07
C LEU A 36 22.32 16.13 -20.43
N PHE A 37 23.07 16.60 -19.44
CA PHE A 37 22.79 17.89 -18.76
C PHE A 37 22.96 19.10 -19.69
N SER A 38 23.93 19.08 -20.61
CA SER A 38 24.11 20.14 -21.63
C SER A 38 22.98 20.17 -22.66
N TRP A 39 22.46 19.00 -23.05
CA TRP A 39 21.34 18.89 -23.98
C TRP A 39 20.01 19.27 -23.31
N LEU A 40 19.83 18.87 -22.03
CA LEU A 40 18.77 19.37 -21.14
C LEU A 40 18.84 20.90 -20.94
N GLY A 41 20.03 21.49 -20.97
CA GLY A 41 20.24 22.94 -20.89
C GLY A 41 19.64 23.70 -22.08
N ARG A 42 19.77 23.16 -23.30
CA ARG A 42 19.17 23.73 -24.53
C ARG A 42 17.66 23.51 -24.57
N ASN A 43 17.22 22.33 -24.15
CA ASN A 43 15.82 21.94 -24.11
C ASN A 43 15.23 22.12 -22.70
N ARG A 44 15.67 23.16 -21.98
CA ARG A 44 15.26 23.46 -20.59
C ARG A 44 13.75 23.49 -20.43
N ARG A 45 13.04 24.01 -21.44
CA ARG A 45 11.57 24.03 -21.49
C ARG A 45 10.96 22.63 -21.54
N LEU A 46 11.53 21.71 -22.33
CA LEU A 46 11.08 20.31 -22.39
C LEU A 46 11.42 19.55 -21.11
N ALA A 47 12.60 19.81 -20.53
CA ALA A 47 12.99 19.21 -19.27
C ALA A 47 12.06 19.62 -18.12
N ILE A 48 11.72 20.92 -18.05
CA ILE A 48 10.75 21.46 -17.08
C ILE A 48 9.36 20.89 -17.34
N ALA A 49 8.92 20.83 -18.60
CA ALA A 49 7.61 20.26 -18.95
C ALA A 49 7.49 18.78 -18.55
N LEU A 50 8.55 18.00 -18.78
CA LEU A 50 8.59 16.58 -18.41
C LEU A 50 8.62 16.40 -16.89
N LEU A 51 9.38 17.23 -16.17
CA LEU A 51 9.42 17.23 -14.72
C LEU A 51 8.07 17.64 -14.11
N LEU A 52 7.41 18.65 -14.69
CA LEU A 52 6.07 19.07 -14.32
C LEU A 52 5.03 17.98 -14.61
N CYS A 53 5.11 17.29 -15.76
CA CYS A 53 4.24 16.16 -16.07
C CYS A 53 4.44 15.00 -15.08
N LEU A 54 5.69 14.71 -14.70
CA LEU A 54 5.98 13.70 -13.68
C LEU A 54 5.45 14.13 -12.31
N ALA A 55 5.66 15.37 -11.90
CA ALA A 55 5.14 15.90 -10.63
C ALA A 55 3.61 15.90 -10.63
N ALA A 56 2.96 16.33 -11.70
CA ALA A 56 1.52 16.27 -11.89
C ALA A 56 1.01 14.81 -11.88
N GLY A 57 1.70 13.90 -12.57
CA GLY A 57 1.36 12.48 -12.57
C GLY A 57 1.47 11.84 -11.19
N ILE A 58 2.53 12.12 -10.44
CA ILE A 58 2.73 11.62 -9.07
C ILE A 58 1.70 12.23 -8.13
N THR A 59 1.42 13.53 -8.22
CA THR A 59 0.39 14.18 -7.39
C THR A 59 -0.98 13.61 -7.69
N VAL A 60 -1.38 13.48 -8.96
CA VAL A 60 -2.64 12.81 -9.33
C VAL A 60 -2.68 11.37 -8.82
N HIS A 61 -1.59 10.62 -8.92
CA HIS A 61 -1.53 9.25 -8.41
C HIS A 61 -1.58 9.18 -6.88
N GLN A 62 -1.04 10.17 -6.16
CA GLN A 62 -1.12 10.25 -4.69
C GLN A 62 -2.50 10.74 -4.21
N LEU A 63 -3.15 11.60 -4.99
CA LEU A 63 -4.54 12.00 -4.78
C LEU A 63 -5.53 10.92 -5.24
N THR A 64 -5.09 9.98 -6.08
CA THR A 64 -5.89 8.80 -6.43
C THR A 64 -5.90 7.91 -5.19
N PRO A 65 -7.05 7.76 -4.51
CA PRO A 65 -7.13 6.96 -3.31
C PRO A 65 -6.64 5.54 -3.64
N ALA A 66 -5.78 4.98 -2.80
CA ALA A 66 -5.45 3.56 -2.89
C ALA A 66 -6.77 2.78 -2.95
N PRO A 67 -6.89 1.74 -3.81
CA PRO A 67 -8.10 0.93 -3.86
C PRO A 67 -8.37 0.47 -2.44
N ALA A 68 -9.45 0.98 -1.85
CA ALA A 68 -9.77 0.67 -0.47
C ALA A 68 -9.89 -0.84 -0.40
N ASP A 69 -9.17 -1.48 0.52
CA ASP A 69 -9.36 -2.90 0.79
C ASP A 69 -10.85 -3.08 1.11
N THR A 70 -11.60 -3.69 0.19
CA THR A 70 -13.03 -3.96 0.39
C THR A 70 -13.23 -5.45 0.56
N VAL A 71 -14.08 -5.82 1.51
CA VAL A 71 -14.48 -7.21 1.73
C VAL A 71 -15.87 -7.42 1.14
N SER A 72 -16.08 -8.58 0.52
CA SER A 72 -17.40 -8.98 0.02
C SER A 72 -18.26 -9.46 1.17
N VAL A 73 -19.46 -8.92 1.29
CA VAL A 73 -20.49 -9.31 2.26
C VAL A 73 -21.84 -9.44 1.59
N LEU A 74 -22.74 -10.20 2.20
CA LEU A 74 -24.09 -10.36 1.70
C LEU A 74 -25.03 -9.32 2.29
N ALA A 75 -25.80 -8.68 1.43
CA ALA A 75 -26.90 -7.80 1.80
C ALA A 75 -28.22 -8.33 1.22
N ALA A 76 -29.34 -7.96 1.82
CA ALA A 76 -30.65 -8.31 1.30
C ALA A 76 -30.94 -7.57 -0.02
N ALA A 77 -31.32 -8.30 -1.06
CA ALA A 77 -31.70 -7.73 -2.36
C ALA A 77 -33.04 -6.98 -2.30
N ARG A 78 -33.91 -7.38 -1.36
CA ARG A 78 -35.27 -6.87 -1.15
C ARG A 78 -35.62 -6.94 0.35
N ASP A 79 -36.75 -6.36 0.71
CA ASP A 79 -37.32 -6.55 2.04
C ASP A 79 -37.80 -8.00 2.19
N LEU A 80 -37.36 -8.67 3.25
CA LEU A 80 -37.66 -10.05 3.56
C LEU A 80 -38.33 -10.11 4.94
N PRO A 81 -39.53 -10.73 5.06
CA PRO A 81 -40.15 -10.93 6.35
C PRO A 81 -39.42 -11.98 7.19
N ALA A 82 -39.62 -11.93 8.51
CA ALA A 82 -39.18 -13.00 9.40
C ALA A 82 -39.80 -14.34 8.98
N GLY A 83 -39.06 -15.43 9.18
CA GLY A 83 -39.46 -16.77 8.77
C GLY A 83 -39.20 -17.09 7.29
N THR A 84 -38.66 -16.17 6.50
CA THR A 84 -38.31 -16.46 5.10
C THR A 84 -37.08 -17.37 5.04
N ALA A 85 -37.16 -18.45 4.24
CA ALA A 85 -35.98 -19.25 3.89
C ALA A 85 -35.18 -18.54 2.80
N LEU A 86 -33.91 -18.26 3.06
CA LEU A 86 -33.06 -17.48 2.16
C LEU A 86 -32.69 -18.27 0.91
N SER A 87 -32.92 -17.65 -0.25
CA SER A 87 -32.42 -18.10 -1.55
C SER A 87 -31.27 -17.21 -2.04
N ALA A 88 -30.50 -17.72 -3.01
CA ALA A 88 -29.47 -16.93 -3.68
C ALA A 88 -30.02 -15.66 -4.35
N THR A 89 -31.29 -15.66 -4.77
CA THR A 89 -31.94 -14.48 -5.37
C THR A 89 -32.33 -13.40 -4.36
N ASP A 90 -32.39 -13.75 -3.06
CA ASP A 90 -32.73 -12.83 -1.98
C ASP A 90 -31.51 -12.04 -1.49
N LEU A 91 -30.32 -12.44 -1.91
CA LEU A 91 -29.05 -11.93 -1.44
C LEU A 91 -28.29 -11.28 -2.58
N THR A 92 -27.55 -10.23 -2.27
CA THR A 92 -26.68 -9.53 -3.22
C THR A 92 -25.34 -9.27 -2.57
N PRO A 93 -24.23 -9.67 -3.21
CA PRO A 93 -22.90 -9.35 -2.71
C PRO A 93 -22.66 -7.84 -2.81
N MET A 94 -22.25 -7.26 -1.70
CA MET A 94 -21.90 -5.85 -1.55
C MET A 94 -20.46 -5.76 -1.07
N LYS A 95 -19.69 -4.83 -1.66
CA LYS A 95 -18.32 -4.56 -1.24
C LYS A 95 -18.33 -3.40 -0.26
N ILE A 96 -17.88 -3.64 0.97
CA ILE A 96 -17.75 -2.59 1.98
C ILE A 96 -16.34 -2.54 2.57
N PRO A 97 -15.89 -1.37 3.06
CA PRO A 97 -14.63 -1.28 3.77
C PRO A 97 -14.66 -2.12 5.05
N PRO A 98 -13.54 -2.75 5.47
CA PRO A 98 -13.50 -3.60 6.65
C PRO A 98 -13.86 -2.86 7.94
N ARG A 99 -13.68 -1.54 7.98
CA ARG A 99 -14.07 -0.68 9.10
C ARG A 99 -15.59 -0.59 9.31
N MET A 100 -16.39 -0.94 8.30
CA MET A 100 -17.86 -0.94 8.36
C MET A 100 -18.45 -2.36 8.47
N LEU A 101 -17.60 -3.40 8.51
CA LEU A 101 -18.06 -4.78 8.67
C LEU A 101 -18.68 -4.96 10.06
N THR A 102 -19.86 -5.56 10.10
CA THR A 102 -20.46 -6.00 11.36
C THR A 102 -19.88 -7.37 11.71
N ALA A 103 -19.57 -7.60 12.98
CA ALA A 103 -19.14 -8.93 13.44
C ALA A 103 -20.21 -9.98 13.09
N GLY A 104 -19.80 -11.13 12.57
CA GLY A 104 -20.74 -12.18 12.14
C GLY A 104 -21.40 -11.93 10.78
N SER A 105 -20.95 -10.94 10.00
CA SER A 105 -21.41 -10.75 8.61
C SER A 105 -21.03 -11.94 7.74
N LEU A 106 -21.97 -12.45 6.94
CA LEU A 106 -21.73 -13.55 6.03
C LEU A 106 -21.20 -13.05 4.68
N ALA A 107 -20.20 -13.74 4.14
CA ALA A 107 -19.60 -13.41 2.84
C ALA A 107 -20.12 -14.34 1.72
N GLU A 108 -20.45 -15.59 2.06
CA GLU A 108 -20.74 -16.65 1.10
C GLU A 108 -22.22 -17.03 1.09
N THR A 109 -22.80 -17.10 -0.11
CA THR A 109 -24.24 -17.39 -0.26
C THR A 109 -24.59 -18.79 0.23
N SER A 110 -23.65 -19.74 0.13
CA SER A 110 -23.80 -21.11 0.64
C SER A 110 -24.01 -21.18 2.15
N GLU A 111 -23.48 -20.23 2.92
CA GLU A 111 -23.64 -20.18 4.38
C GLU A 111 -25.03 -19.70 4.79
N ALA A 112 -25.70 -18.94 3.92
CA ALA A 112 -27.02 -18.36 4.16
C ALA A 112 -28.16 -19.15 3.48
N ALA A 113 -27.87 -19.80 2.35
CA ALA A 113 -28.87 -20.51 1.55
C ALA A 113 -29.58 -21.61 2.35
N GLY A 114 -30.91 -21.62 2.28
CA GLY A 114 -31.76 -22.58 2.99
C GLY A 114 -31.93 -22.32 4.48
N LYS A 115 -31.18 -21.38 5.08
CA LYS A 115 -31.42 -20.94 6.46
C LYS A 115 -32.61 -19.98 6.51
N GLN A 116 -33.28 -19.96 7.66
CA GLN A 116 -34.48 -19.18 7.87
C GLN A 116 -34.15 -17.90 8.65
N LEU A 117 -34.70 -16.77 8.24
CA LEU A 117 -34.57 -15.50 8.96
C LEU A 117 -35.36 -15.53 10.26
N ALA A 118 -34.72 -15.12 11.36
CA ALA A 118 -35.36 -14.95 12.66
C ALA A 118 -36.12 -13.63 12.78
N ALA A 119 -35.64 -12.60 12.09
CA ALA A 119 -36.15 -11.24 12.14
C ALA A 119 -36.34 -10.70 10.70
N PRO A 120 -37.22 -9.71 10.50
CA PRO A 120 -37.37 -9.08 9.20
C PRO A 120 -36.07 -8.37 8.80
N LEU A 121 -35.70 -8.48 7.53
CA LEU A 121 -34.48 -7.92 6.97
C LEU A 121 -34.85 -6.93 5.84
N ARG A 122 -34.36 -5.70 5.92
CA ARG A 122 -34.65 -4.68 4.91
C ARG A 122 -33.66 -4.73 3.75
N LYS A 123 -34.09 -4.29 2.58
CA LYS A 123 -33.25 -4.14 1.39
C LYS A 123 -31.98 -3.35 1.71
N GLY A 124 -30.83 -3.89 1.32
CA GLY A 124 -29.51 -3.30 1.55
C GLY A 124 -28.95 -3.48 2.96
N GLN A 125 -29.70 -4.12 3.87
CA GLN A 125 -29.18 -4.46 5.19
C GLN A 125 -28.21 -5.64 5.08
N LEU A 126 -27.11 -5.57 5.83
CA LEU A 126 -26.11 -6.64 5.91
C LEU A 126 -26.71 -7.86 6.62
N LEU A 127 -26.44 -9.03 6.07
CA LEU A 127 -26.84 -10.30 6.65
C LEU A 127 -25.81 -10.76 7.68
N THR A 128 -26.26 -10.98 8.90
CA THR A 128 -25.45 -11.55 9.99
C THR A 128 -25.96 -12.90 10.43
N ASP A 129 -25.07 -13.71 11.00
CA ASP A 129 -25.38 -15.00 11.61
C ASP A 129 -26.44 -14.93 12.72
N SER A 130 -26.47 -13.82 13.47
CA SER A 130 -27.45 -13.54 14.54
C SER A 130 -28.87 -13.28 14.06
N GLN A 131 -29.05 -13.01 12.76
CA GLN A 131 -30.37 -12.83 12.15
C GLN A 131 -30.94 -14.14 11.62
N LEU A 132 -30.17 -15.23 11.64
CA LEU A 132 -30.56 -16.53 11.15
C LEU A 132 -30.97 -17.43 12.30
N LEU A 133 -32.02 -18.23 12.09
CA LEU A 133 -32.36 -19.33 12.99
C LEU A 133 -31.21 -20.33 13.01
N GLY A 134 -30.61 -20.51 14.19
CA GLY A 134 -29.46 -21.39 14.39
C GLY A 134 -28.60 -20.98 15.58
N PRO A 135 -27.37 -21.50 15.68
CA PRO A 135 -26.47 -21.19 16.81
C PRO A 135 -26.16 -19.69 16.95
N GLY A 136 -26.06 -18.97 15.83
CA GLY A 136 -25.79 -17.53 15.82
C GLY A 136 -26.91 -16.69 16.44
N LEU A 137 -28.15 -17.20 16.48
CA LEU A 137 -29.28 -16.51 17.11
C LEU A 137 -29.04 -16.20 18.59
N LEU A 138 -28.27 -17.05 19.26
CA LEU A 138 -27.96 -16.93 20.69
C LEU A 138 -26.67 -16.15 20.95
N THR A 139 -26.07 -15.55 19.92
CA THR A 139 -24.87 -14.71 20.06
C THR A 139 -25.12 -13.60 21.10
N GLY A 140 -24.27 -13.55 22.13
CA GLY A 140 -24.39 -12.63 23.28
C GLY A 140 -25.12 -13.22 24.49
N THR A 141 -25.65 -14.45 24.40
CA THR A 141 -26.31 -15.16 25.50
C THR A 141 -25.31 -16.05 26.26
N PRO A 142 -25.47 -16.28 27.58
CA PRO A 142 -24.59 -17.19 28.32
C PRO A 142 -24.54 -18.60 27.73
N PRO A 143 -23.39 -19.30 27.85
CA PRO A 143 -23.27 -20.69 27.40
C PRO A 143 -24.27 -21.60 28.14
N GLY A 144 -24.83 -22.58 27.42
CA GLY A 144 -25.87 -23.46 27.94
C GLY A 144 -27.29 -22.91 27.86
N SER A 145 -27.48 -21.72 27.29
CA SER A 145 -28.81 -21.15 27.05
C SER A 145 -29.47 -21.73 25.80
N ALA A 146 -30.80 -21.82 25.81
CA ALA A 146 -31.59 -22.28 24.68
C ALA A 146 -32.81 -21.36 24.47
N ALA A 147 -33.14 -21.08 23.21
CA ALA A 147 -34.37 -20.37 22.86
C ALA A 147 -35.53 -21.37 22.74
N VAL A 148 -36.58 -21.19 23.54
CA VAL A 148 -37.79 -22.01 23.50
C VAL A 148 -38.94 -21.17 22.97
N PRO A 149 -39.60 -21.55 21.85
CA PRO A 149 -40.74 -20.82 21.35
C PRO A 149 -41.94 -21.03 22.28
N LEU A 150 -42.44 -19.95 22.87
CA LEU A 150 -43.66 -19.96 23.68
C LEU A 150 -44.85 -19.56 22.82
N ARG A 151 -45.90 -20.38 22.83
CA ARG A 151 -47.19 -20.03 22.25
C ARG A 151 -48.06 -19.43 23.35
N MET A 152 -48.45 -18.16 23.20
CA MET A 152 -49.36 -17.46 24.14
C MET A 152 -50.80 -18.02 24.16
N ALA A 153 -51.06 -19.10 23.43
CA ALA A 153 -52.37 -19.71 23.29
C ALA A 153 -52.46 -21.12 23.92
N ASP A 154 -51.41 -21.59 24.60
CA ASP A 154 -51.53 -22.74 25.48
C ASP A 154 -52.06 -22.27 26.85
N PRO A 155 -53.27 -22.70 27.27
CA PRO A 155 -53.81 -22.39 28.59
C PRO A 155 -53.04 -23.05 29.74
#